data_AF-A0A9W8MLT2-F1
#
_entry.id   AF-A0A9W8MLT2-F1
#
_cell.length_a   1.000
_cell.length_b   1.000
_cell.length_c   1.000
_cell.angle_alpha   90.00
_cell.angle_beta   90.00
_cell.angle_gamma   90.00
#
_symmetry.space_group_name_H-M   'P 1'
#
loop_
_entity.id
_entity.type
_entity.pdbx_description
1 polymer ?
#
loop_
_entity_poly.entity_id
_entity_poly.type
_entity_poly.pdbx_seq_one_letter_code
_entity_poly.pdbx_strand_id
1 'polypeptide(L)'
;MSLTVHTAALNKQLMVIRSLLADDPNLINSLDVDDRTPLHWAASSGALDIVRFLLDQKAEVDRPDNSGWTPLLIAVSAGHTEIVQELIGNTPLHLAMDSAHAETAVLLINAGADRTRENLENETPENVPGVGGKEQKLARQYVVDHCGEAS
;
A
#
# COMPACT_ATOMS: atom_id res chain seq x y z
N MET A 1 -7.68 -11.03 -26.85
CA MET A 1 -7.28 -10.50 -25.54
C MET A 1 -7.26 -11.70 -24.61
N SER A 2 -6.09 -12.10 -24.07
CA SER A 2 -6.01 -13.22 -23.12
C SER A 2 -6.54 -12.75 -21.76
N LEU A 3 -7.39 -13.53 -21.10
CA LEU A 3 -7.86 -13.23 -19.75
C LEU A 3 -6.78 -13.63 -18.75
N THR A 4 -6.13 -12.65 -18.13
CA THR A 4 -5.12 -12.85 -17.09
C THR A 4 -5.65 -12.41 -15.73
N VAL A 5 -5.03 -12.89 -14.65
CA VAL A 5 -5.35 -12.46 -13.28
C VAL A 5 -5.23 -10.93 -13.11
N HIS A 6 -4.29 -10.28 -13.81
CA HIS A 6 -4.12 -8.82 -13.85
C HIS A 6 -5.32 -8.12 -14.47
N THR A 7 -5.74 -8.57 -15.66
CA THR A 7 -6.92 -8.00 -16.34
C THR A 7 -8.22 -8.27 -15.56
N ALA A 8 -8.32 -9.40 -14.88
CA ALA A 8 -9.45 -9.72 -14.01
C ALA A 8 -9.49 -8.78 -12.79
N ALA A 9 -8.34 -8.50 -12.17
CA ALA A 9 -8.20 -7.54 -11.07
C ALA A 9 -8.57 -6.11 -11.49
N LEU A 10 -8.07 -5.64 -12.63
CA LEU A 10 -8.40 -4.33 -13.19
C LEU A 10 -9.92 -4.19 -13.45
N ASN A 11 -10.53 -5.24 -14.00
CA ASN A 11 -11.96 -5.25 -14.35
C ASN A 11 -12.88 -5.64 -13.18
N LYS A 12 -12.36 -5.73 -11.95
CA LYS A 12 -13.11 -6.06 -10.73
C LYS A 12 -13.84 -7.42 -10.76
N GLN A 13 -13.23 -8.43 -11.37
CA GLN A 13 -13.83 -9.74 -11.59
C GLN A 13 -13.41 -10.75 -10.51
N LEU A 14 -13.86 -10.57 -9.27
CA LEU A 14 -13.48 -11.43 -8.14
C LEU A 14 -13.71 -12.93 -8.39
N MET A 15 -14.83 -13.32 -9.02
CA MET A 15 -15.12 -14.73 -9.31
C MET A 15 -14.13 -15.34 -10.30
N VAL A 16 -13.67 -14.56 -11.29
CA VAL A 16 -12.67 -15.01 -12.26
C VAL A 16 -11.32 -15.18 -11.57
N ILE A 17 -10.92 -14.23 -10.71
CA ILE A 17 -9.68 -14.35 -9.93
C ILE A 17 -9.71 -15.59 -9.04
N ARG A 18 -10.83 -15.86 -8.36
CA ARG A 18 -10.99 -17.07 -7.54
C ARG A 18 -10.81 -18.35 -8.36
N SER A 19 -11.40 -18.42 -9.55
CA SER A 19 -11.24 -19.56 -10.45
C SER A 19 -9.79 -19.71 -10.90
N LEU A 20 -9.16 -18.61 -11.34
CA LEU A 20 -7.77 -18.64 -11.82
C LEU A 20 -6.79 -19.07 -10.71
N LEU A 21 -6.94 -18.56 -9.49
CA LEU A 21 -6.09 -18.95 -8.36
C LEU A 21 -6.37 -20.37 -7.86
N ALA A 22 -7.57 -20.89 -8.06
CA ALA A 22 -7.87 -22.29 -7.77
C ALA A 22 -7.17 -23.23 -8.76
N ASP A 23 -7.05 -22.81 -10.03
CA ASP A 23 -6.37 -23.57 -11.08
C ASP A 23 -4.83 -23.46 -10.97
N ASP A 24 -4.31 -22.25 -10.70
CA ASP A 24 -2.89 -21.99 -10.48
C ASP A 24 -2.67 -20.94 -9.35
N PRO A 25 -2.35 -21.40 -8.13
CA PRO A 25 -2.08 -20.50 -7.01
C PRO A 25 -0.89 -19.56 -7.22
N ASN A 26 0.05 -19.89 -8.11
CA ASN A 26 1.22 -19.04 -8.36
C ASN A 26 0.85 -17.71 -9.03
N LEU A 27 -0.35 -17.63 -9.62
CA LEU A 27 -0.87 -16.40 -10.21
C LEU A 27 -1.03 -15.27 -9.19
N ILE A 28 -1.10 -15.58 -7.88
CA ILE A 28 -1.28 -14.59 -6.80
C ILE A 28 -0.24 -13.46 -6.83
N ASN A 29 1.02 -13.79 -7.17
CA ASN A 29 2.14 -12.86 -7.28
C ASN A 29 2.74 -12.83 -8.68
N SER A 30 1.99 -13.29 -9.69
CA SER A 30 2.45 -13.25 -11.08
C SER A 30 2.68 -11.81 -11.54
N LEU A 31 3.71 -11.62 -12.35
CA LEU A 31 4.11 -10.31 -12.87
C LEU A 31 3.62 -10.16 -14.30
N ASP A 32 3.12 -8.97 -14.64
CA ASP A 32 2.90 -8.58 -16.03
C ASP A 32 4.17 -7.94 -16.64
N VAL A 33 4.04 -7.31 -17.81
CA VAL A 33 5.17 -6.70 -18.53
C VAL A 33 5.75 -5.46 -17.82
N ASP A 34 5.02 -4.88 -16.87
CA ASP A 34 5.44 -3.72 -16.09
C ASP A 34 5.92 -4.13 -14.67
N ASP A 35 6.14 -5.44 -14.44
CA ASP A 35 6.44 -6.03 -13.13
C ASP A 35 5.32 -5.83 -12.08
N ARG A 36 4.07 -5.66 -12.53
CA ARG A 36 2.92 -5.48 -11.63
C ARG A 36 2.31 -6.80 -11.22
N THR A 37 1.99 -6.90 -9.94
CA THR A 37 1.18 -7.99 -9.36
C THR A 37 -0.32 -7.74 -9.56
N PRO A 38 -1.19 -8.75 -9.38
CA PRO A 38 -2.64 -8.54 -9.34
C PRO A 38 -3.08 -7.48 -8.31
N LEU A 39 -2.35 -7.34 -7.20
CA LEU A 39 -2.64 -6.38 -6.15
C LEU A 39 -2.45 -4.93 -6.63
N HIS A 40 -1.50 -4.65 -7.52
CA HIS A 40 -1.34 -3.33 -8.16
C HIS A 40 -2.60 -2.94 -8.94
N TRP A 41 -3.14 -3.88 -9.73
CA TRP A 41 -4.32 -3.64 -10.56
C TRP A 41 -5.62 -3.55 -9.73
N ALA A 42 -5.72 -4.35 -8.66
CA ALA A 42 -6.82 -4.25 -7.70
C ALA A 42 -6.81 -2.89 -6.98
N ALA A 43 -5.62 -2.42 -6.56
CA ALA A 43 -5.43 -1.10 -5.98
C ALA A 43 -5.77 0.02 -6.97
N SER A 44 -5.26 -0.03 -8.21
CA SER A 44 -5.52 0.96 -9.25
C SER A 44 -7.01 1.10 -9.57
N SER A 45 -7.72 -0.03 -9.71
CA SER A 45 -9.13 -0.04 -10.08
C SER A 45 -10.07 0.38 -8.95
N GLY A 46 -9.62 0.39 -7.69
CA GLY A 46 -10.50 0.63 -6.55
C GLY A 46 -11.36 -0.60 -6.24
N ALA A 47 -10.81 -1.82 -6.31
CA ALA A 47 -11.52 -3.07 -6.04
C ALA A 47 -11.22 -3.59 -4.63
N LEU A 48 -11.85 -2.99 -3.61
CA LEU A 48 -11.60 -3.29 -2.19
C LEU A 48 -11.81 -4.78 -1.83
N ASP A 49 -12.85 -5.40 -2.38
CA ASP A 49 -13.17 -6.81 -2.19
C ASP A 49 -12.08 -7.75 -2.72
N ILE A 50 -11.48 -7.38 -3.86
CA ILE A 50 -10.35 -8.11 -4.46
C ILE A 50 -9.07 -7.85 -3.66
N VAL A 51 -8.81 -6.62 -3.23
CA VAL A 51 -7.66 -6.30 -2.36
C VAL A 51 -7.69 -7.18 -1.11
N ARG A 52 -8.79 -7.18 -0.35
CA ARG A 52 -8.95 -8.01 0.84
C ARG A 52 -8.74 -9.49 0.54
N PHE A 53 -9.36 -9.99 -0.52
CA PHE A 53 -9.21 -11.38 -0.92
C PHE A 53 -7.75 -11.75 -1.25
N LEU A 54 -7.03 -10.92 -2.00
CA LEU A 54 -5.62 -11.16 -2.33
C LEU A 54 -4.73 -11.13 -1.06
N LEU A 55 -4.99 -10.21 -0.14
CA LEU A 55 -4.31 -10.13 1.16
C LEU A 55 -4.56 -11.37 2.04
N ASP A 56 -5.81 -11.85 2.07
CA ASP A 56 -6.17 -13.10 2.76
C ASP A 56 -5.41 -14.31 2.17
N GLN A 57 -5.15 -14.29 0.86
CA GLN A 57 -4.33 -15.29 0.16
C GLN A 57 -2.81 -15.04 0.29
N LYS A 58 -2.38 -14.10 1.13
CA LYS A 58 -0.95 -13.78 1.37
C LYS A 58 -0.23 -13.26 0.12
N ALA A 59 -0.91 -12.47 -0.71
CA ALA A 59 -0.26 -11.72 -1.77
C ALA A 59 0.84 -10.80 -1.21
N GLU A 60 1.90 -10.61 -2.00
CA GLU A 60 2.97 -9.67 -1.70
C GLU A 60 2.46 -8.22 -1.79
N VAL A 61 2.67 -7.44 -0.74
CA VAL A 61 1.98 -6.14 -0.53
C VAL A 61 2.83 -4.92 -0.92
N ASP A 62 4.14 -5.09 -0.96
CA ASP A 62 5.14 -4.02 -1.02
C ASP A 62 6.04 -4.10 -2.26
N ARG A 63 5.81 -5.08 -3.15
CA ARG A 63 6.58 -5.23 -4.39
C ARG A 63 6.46 -3.96 -5.24
N PRO A 64 7.57 -3.31 -5.64
CA PRO A 64 7.53 -2.21 -6.59
C PRO A 64 7.41 -2.74 -8.03
N ASP A 65 6.67 -2.01 -8.87
CA ASP A 65 6.66 -2.19 -10.32
C ASP A 65 7.93 -1.61 -10.98
N ASN A 66 8.04 -1.71 -12.31
CA ASN A 66 9.20 -1.20 -13.07
C ASN A 66 9.44 0.32 -12.93
N SER A 67 8.46 1.07 -12.43
CA SER A 67 8.55 2.50 -12.16
C SER A 67 8.74 2.82 -10.66
N GLY A 68 8.91 1.80 -9.82
CA GLY A 68 9.04 1.95 -8.37
C GLY A 68 7.71 2.13 -7.64
N TRP A 69 6.57 1.94 -8.30
CA TRP A 69 5.26 2.10 -7.69
C TRP A 69 4.83 0.82 -6.98
N THR A 70 4.49 0.93 -5.70
CA THR A 70 3.88 -0.16 -4.92
C THR A 70 2.35 -0.11 -5.03
N PRO A 71 1.63 -1.19 -4.68
CA PRO A 71 0.16 -1.16 -4.62
C PRO A 71 -0.39 -0.04 -3.74
N LEU A 72 0.28 0.27 -2.62
CA LEU A 72 -0.09 1.37 -1.73
C LEU A 72 0.04 2.73 -2.42
N LEU A 73 1.16 3.00 -3.09
CA LEU A 73 1.38 4.26 -3.82
C LEU A 73 0.33 4.44 -4.93
N ILE A 74 -0.01 3.37 -5.63
CA ILE A 74 -1.07 3.39 -6.65
C ILE A 74 -2.43 3.73 -6.02
N ALA A 75 -2.79 3.11 -4.90
CA ALA A 75 -4.05 3.40 -4.21
C ALA A 75 -4.13 4.85 -3.72
N VAL A 76 -3.01 5.39 -3.20
CA VAL A 76 -2.89 6.79 -2.78
C VAL A 76 -3.06 7.73 -3.97
N SER A 77 -2.33 7.50 -5.07
CA SER A 77 -2.42 8.36 -6.26
C SER A 77 -3.78 8.30 -6.93
N ALA A 78 -4.50 7.18 -6.81
CA ALA A 78 -5.85 7.03 -7.34
C ALA A 78 -6.96 7.53 -6.38
N GLY A 79 -6.61 7.90 -5.14
CA GLY A 79 -7.55 8.42 -4.14
C GLY A 79 -8.44 7.35 -3.48
N HIS A 80 -8.05 6.07 -3.50
CA HIS A 80 -8.85 4.97 -2.97
C HIS A 80 -8.61 4.77 -1.46
N THR A 81 -9.11 5.69 -0.64
CA THR A 81 -8.84 5.76 0.82
C THR A 81 -9.10 4.46 1.58
N GLU A 82 -10.16 3.71 1.26
CA GLU A 82 -10.46 2.44 1.93
C GLU A 82 -9.40 1.36 1.64
N ILE A 83 -8.87 1.33 0.41
CA ILE A 83 -7.80 0.41 0.02
C ILE A 83 -6.48 0.83 0.67
N VAL A 84 -6.23 2.14 0.77
CA VAL A 84 -5.09 2.66 1.50
C VAL A 84 -5.10 2.14 2.93
N GLN A 85 -6.24 2.25 3.64
CA GLN A 85 -6.36 1.73 5.01
C GLN A 85 -6.11 0.21 5.11
N GLU A 86 -6.67 -0.60 4.19
CA GLU A 86 -6.44 -2.05 4.17
C GLU A 86 -4.96 -2.42 3.92
N LEU A 87 -4.32 -1.77 2.95
CA LEU A 87 -2.92 -2.03 2.62
C LEU A 87 -1.99 -1.59 3.75
N ILE A 88 -2.26 -0.46 4.40
CA ILE A 88 -1.49 0.02 5.56
C ILE A 88 -1.57 -1.00 6.70
N GLY A 89 -2.76 -1.52 7.00
CA GLY A 89 -2.94 -2.55 8.04
C GLY A 89 -2.16 -3.85 7.77
N ASN A 90 -1.79 -4.10 6.50
CA ASN A 90 -1.05 -5.27 6.07
C ASN A 90 0.42 -4.98 5.70
N THR A 91 0.87 -3.72 5.75
CA THR A 91 2.24 -3.31 5.43
C THR A 91 3.02 -2.97 6.70
N PRO A 92 4.22 -3.53 6.92
CA PRO A 92 5.11 -3.09 7.98
C PRO A 92 5.47 -1.60 7.84
N LEU A 93 5.19 -0.79 8.87
CA LEU A 93 5.29 0.68 8.84
C LEU A 93 6.67 1.20 8.40
N HIS A 94 7.75 0.48 8.68
CA HIS A 94 9.11 0.91 8.32
C HIS A 94 9.37 0.89 6.80
N LEU A 95 8.76 -0.03 6.04
CA LEU A 95 8.92 -0.11 4.57
C LEU A 95 8.27 1.10 3.87
N ALA A 96 7.23 1.66 4.49
CA ALA A 96 6.56 2.85 4.00
C ALA A 96 7.33 4.14 4.30
N MET A 97 8.32 4.09 5.20
CA MET A 97 9.26 5.18 5.49
C MET A 97 10.48 5.14 4.56
N ASP A 98 10.93 3.95 4.14
CA ASP A 98 12.02 3.78 3.18
C ASP A 98 11.64 4.19 1.74
N SER A 99 10.33 4.22 1.43
CA SER A 99 9.82 4.57 0.09
C SER A 99 9.78 6.08 -0.18
N ALA A 100 10.88 6.80 0.10
CA ALA A 100 11.28 8.10 -0.44
C ALA A 100 10.24 9.26 -0.59
N HIS A 101 9.06 9.21 0.03
CA HIS A 101 8.08 10.28 -0.04
C HIS A 101 7.51 10.54 1.35
N ALA A 102 7.94 11.64 1.95
CA ALA A 102 7.36 12.18 3.17
C ALA A 102 5.83 12.32 3.15
N GLU A 103 5.23 12.45 1.96
CA GLU A 103 3.78 12.49 1.77
C GLU A 103 3.06 11.17 2.13
N THR A 104 3.68 10.00 1.94
CA THR A 104 3.11 8.73 2.40
C THR A 104 3.17 8.62 3.92
N ALA A 105 4.28 9.05 4.54
CA ALA A 105 4.44 9.09 6.00
C ALA A 105 3.37 9.97 6.67
N VAL A 106 3.04 11.12 6.08
CA VAL A 106 1.97 12.01 6.56
C VAL A 106 0.59 11.37 6.45
N LEU A 107 0.30 10.68 5.34
CA LEU A 107 -0.97 9.98 5.15
C LEU A 107 -1.13 8.78 6.08
N LEU A 108 -0.03 8.05 6.36
CA LEU A 108 0.01 6.92 7.30
C LEU A 108 -0.27 7.35 8.74
N ILE A 109 0.34 8.47 9.17
CA ILE A 109 0.10 9.05 10.49
C ILE A 109 -1.38 9.50 10.63
N ASN A 110 -1.95 10.12 9.60
CA ASN A 110 -3.35 10.56 9.59
C ASN A 110 -4.37 9.40 9.53
N ALA A 111 -3.97 8.22 9.03
CA ALA A 111 -4.82 7.03 8.98
C ALA A 111 -4.84 6.23 10.30
N GLY A 112 -4.14 6.69 11.34
CA GLY A 112 -4.10 6.04 12.66
C GLY A 112 -3.02 4.97 12.80
N ALA A 113 -1.98 5.00 11.97
CA ALA A 113 -0.84 4.10 12.13
C ALA A 113 -0.11 4.35 13.46
N ASP A 114 0.27 3.27 14.14
CA ASP A 114 0.97 3.31 15.43
C ASP A 114 2.41 3.81 15.27
N ARG A 115 2.62 5.09 15.62
CA ARG A 115 3.91 5.80 15.59
C ARG A 115 4.96 5.27 16.56
N THR A 116 4.63 4.29 17.41
CA THR A 116 5.53 3.80 18.47
C THR A 116 6.18 2.45 18.14
N ARG A 117 5.82 1.83 17.01
CA ARG A 117 6.31 0.50 16.65
C ARG A 117 7.76 0.54 16.14
N GLU A 118 8.60 -0.28 16.75
CA GLU A 118 10.03 -0.40 16.46
C GLU A 118 10.31 -1.33 15.26
N ASN A 119 11.31 -0.98 14.43
CA ASN A 119 11.83 -1.84 13.35
C ASN A 119 12.86 -2.87 13.89
N LEU A 120 13.50 -3.64 12.99
CA LEU A 120 14.52 -4.63 13.37
C LEU A 120 15.80 -4.01 13.96
N GLU A 121 15.94 -2.68 13.87
CA GLU A 121 17.04 -1.89 14.43
C GLU A 121 16.62 -1.11 15.70
N ASN A 122 15.42 -1.38 16.22
CA ASN A 122 14.78 -0.72 17.37
C ASN A 122 14.51 0.78 17.16
N GLU A 123 14.31 1.19 15.91
CA GLU A 123 13.99 2.58 15.57
C GLU A 123 12.47 2.75 15.45
N THR A 124 11.97 3.84 16.01
CA THR A 124 10.58 4.29 15.83
C THR A 124 10.51 5.35 14.74
N PRO A 125 9.32 5.56 14.13
CA PRO A 125 9.10 6.61 13.14
C PRO A 125 9.60 8.02 13.52
N GLU A 126 9.71 8.32 14.82
CA GLU A 126 10.21 9.60 15.32
C GLU A 126 11.75 9.71 15.37
N ASN A 127 12.47 8.58 15.26
CA ASN A 127 13.92 8.48 15.50
C ASN A 127 14.73 8.04 14.26
N VAL A 128 14.09 7.82 13.10
CA VAL A 128 14.79 7.39 11.87
C VAL A 128 15.69 8.52 11.33
N PRO A 129 17.02 8.31 11.21
CA PRO A 129 17.94 9.31 10.65
C PRO A 129 17.74 9.44 9.13
N GLY A 130 17.56 10.65 8.60
CA GLY A 130 17.44 10.90 7.16
C GLY A 130 16.08 11.41 6.69
N VAL A 131 15.06 11.39 7.57
CA VAL A 131 13.83 12.17 7.38
C VAL A 131 14.16 13.65 7.59
N GLY A 132 14.63 14.29 6.51
CA GLY A 132 15.15 15.65 6.54
C GLY A 132 14.10 16.63 7.08
N GLY A 133 14.52 17.50 8.01
CA GLY A 133 13.69 18.40 8.82
C GLY A 133 12.74 19.39 8.12
N LYS A 134 12.53 19.31 6.80
CA LYS A 134 11.42 19.96 6.10
C LYS A 134 10.17 19.09 6.07
N GLU A 135 10.34 17.80 5.86
CA GLU A 135 9.29 16.80 5.69
C GLU A 135 8.66 16.46 7.04
N GLN A 136 9.50 16.26 8.05
CA GLN A 136 9.08 16.13 9.45
C GLN A 136 8.36 17.39 9.96
N LYS A 137 8.74 18.56 9.46
CA LYS A 137 8.13 19.85 9.80
C LYS A 137 6.78 20.03 9.09
N LEU A 138 6.67 19.62 7.83
CA LEU A 138 5.43 19.65 7.06
C LEU A 138 4.40 18.66 7.63
N ALA A 139 4.85 17.46 8.00
CA ALA A 139 4.06 16.46 8.71
C ALA A 139 3.54 16.97 10.05
N ARG A 140 4.44 17.53 10.89
CA ARG A 140 4.07 18.12 12.19
C ARG A 140 3.11 19.31 12.03
N GLN A 141 3.37 20.21 11.09
CA GLN A 141 2.52 21.38 10.84
C GLN A 141 1.13 20.98 10.35
N TYR A 142 1.04 19.98 9.46
CA TYR A 142 -0.22 19.46 8.96
C TYR A 142 -1.07 18.84 10.09
N VAL A 143 -0.45 18.09 11.01
CA VAL A 143 -1.11 17.53 12.20
C VAL A 143 -1.63 18.64 13.12
N VAL A 144 -0.84 19.68 13.38
CA VAL A 144 -1.25 20.84 14.21
C VAL A 144 -2.41 21.61 13.57
N ASP A 145 -2.40 21.76 12.25
CA ASP A 145 -3.39 22.58 11.54
C ASP A 145 -4.72 21.84 11.29
N HIS A 146 -4.73 20.50 11.30
CA HIS A 146 -5.89 19.70 10.84
C HIS A 146 -6.36 18.60 11.80
N CYS A 147 -5.55 18.22 12.80
CA CYS A 147 -5.97 17.36 13.91
C CYS A 147 -5.92 18.18 15.20
N GLY A 148 -7.07 18.72 15.58
CA GLY A 148 -7.20 19.61 16.74
C GLY A 148 -6.51 19.08 18.00
N GLU A 149 -5.89 20.01 18.71
CA GLU A 149 -5.26 19.84 20.02
C GLU A 149 -6.11 18.96 20.94
N ALA A 150 -5.65 17.74 21.21
CA ALA A 150 -6.03 17.06 22.43
C ALA A 150 -5.17 17.68 23.54
N SER A 151 -5.83 18.50 24.34
CA SER A 151 -5.30 19.27 25.48
C SER A 151 -4.55 18.42 26.50
#